data_AF-Q67KT6-F1
#
_entry.id   AF-Q67KT6-F1
#
_cell.length_a   1.000
_cell.length_b   1.000
_cell.length_c   1.000
_cell.angle_alpha   90.00
_cell.angle_beta   90.00
_cell.angle_gamma   90.00
#
_symmetry.space_group_name_H-M   'P 1'
#
loop_
_entity.id
_entity.type
_entity.pdbx_description
1 polymer ?
#
loop_
_entity_poly.entity_id
_entity_poly.type
_entity_poly.pdbx_seq_one_letter_code
_entity_poly.pdbx_strand_id
1 'polypeptide(L)'
;MFFGEIYVPPFAEFLRYDPGDIPAIVATYTLGPAAGVAIQGIKVGLFILSGKGSTGWIGGLANFTAGSALVIAAGVSHRLFDRAGLKHWIWTFLSAVIGTVIMAAILIPANALFIYPLWGMQGTAAWVGALTLSTPFNLFKGMLSTSISLAFYRRLEPFLLGRAADRVA
;
A
#
# COMPACT_ATOMS: atom_id res chain seq x y z
N MET A 1 -3.51 -13.40 -17.98
CA MET A 1 -2.68 -13.32 -16.76
C MET A 1 -3.20 -12.15 -15.96
N PHE A 2 -3.82 -12.39 -14.80
CA PHE A 2 -4.11 -11.30 -13.86
C PHE A 2 -2.77 -10.94 -13.20
N PHE A 3 -2.47 -9.67 -12.96
CA PHE A 3 -1.25 -9.25 -12.24
C PHE A 3 -1.37 -9.81 -10.81
N GLY A 4 -0.86 -11.03 -10.65
CA GLY A 4 -1.22 -11.94 -9.59
C GLY A 4 -0.27 -11.83 -8.42
N GLU A 5 -0.85 -11.90 -7.24
CA GLU A 5 -0.22 -12.21 -5.96
C GLU A 5 1.07 -13.04 -6.08
N ILE A 6 2.20 -12.40 -5.85
CA ILE A 6 3.54 -12.99 -5.90
C ILE A 6 3.92 -13.47 -4.51
N TYR A 7 4.30 -14.74 -4.40
CA TYR A 7 4.92 -15.24 -3.18
C TYR A 7 6.39 -14.77 -3.11
N VAL A 8 6.79 -14.23 -1.96
CA VAL A 8 8.15 -13.74 -1.73
C VAL A 8 8.77 -14.51 -0.55
N PRO A 9 9.67 -15.48 -0.79
CA PRO A 9 10.48 -16.07 0.27
C PRO A 9 11.31 -14.99 0.99
N PRO A 10 11.49 -15.04 2.32
CA PRO A 10 11.16 -16.12 3.25
C PRO A 10 9.81 -15.94 3.99
N PHE A 11 8.88 -15.12 3.47
CA PHE A 11 7.61 -14.85 4.15
C PHE A 11 6.66 -16.05 4.11
N ALA A 12 5.54 -15.98 4.84
CA ALA A 12 4.53 -17.05 4.79
C ALA A 12 3.77 -17.05 3.45
N GLU A 13 3.35 -18.23 2.96
CA GLU A 13 2.74 -18.36 1.61
C GLU A 13 1.43 -17.59 1.42
N PHE A 14 0.68 -17.36 2.51
CA PHE A 14 -0.54 -16.56 2.49
C PHE A 14 -0.27 -15.04 2.43
N LEU A 15 0.97 -14.61 2.69
CA LEU A 15 1.39 -13.22 2.59
C LEU A 15 1.92 -12.96 1.18
N ARG A 16 0.99 -12.58 0.29
CA ARG A 16 1.28 -12.36 -1.12
C ARG A 16 1.55 -10.89 -1.43
N TYR A 17 2.63 -10.63 -2.16
CA TYR A 17 2.95 -9.31 -2.69
C TYR A 17 2.09 -9.00 -3.91
N ASP A 18 1.56 -7.78 -3.98
CA ASP A 18 0.70 -7.35 -5.07
C ASP A 18 1.25 -6.06 -5.71
N PRO A 19 1.83 -6.16 -6.92
CA PRO A 19 2.32 -4.99 -7.67
C PRO A 19 1.24 -3.95 -7.96
N GLY A 20 -0.05 -4.31 -7.89
CA GLY A 20 -1.17 -3.38 -8.06
C GLY A 20 -1.21 -2.27 -7.00
N ASP A 21 -0.44 -2.36 -5.91
CA ASP A 21 -0.23 -1.24 -4.99
C ASP A 21 0.52 -0.06 -5.62
N ILE A 22 1.37 -0.33 -6.63
CA ILE A 22 2.17 0.70 -7.31
C ILE A 22 1.31 1.78 -7.97
N PRO A 23 0.35 1.45 -8.87
CA PRO A 23 -0.51 2.47 -9.48
C PRO A 23 -1.38 3.20 -8.45
N ALA A 24 -1.79 2.55 -7.35
CA ALA A 24 -2.54 3.21 -6.29
C ALA A 24 -1.72 4.28 -5.57
N ILE A 25 -0.45 3.99 -5.26
CA ILE A 25 0.47 4.95 -4.63
C ILE A 25 0.80 6.09 -5.61
N VAL A 26 1.07 5.79 -6.89
CA VAL A 26 1.29 6.84 -7.90
C VAL A 26 0.09 7.78 -7.99
N ALA A 27 -1.13 7.24 -8.07
CA ALA A 27 -2.35 8.04 -8.07
C ALA A 27 -2.55 8.85 -6.78
N THR A 28 -2.07 8.34 -5.66
CA THR A 28 -2.12 9.03 -4.36
C THR A 28 -1.30 10.31 -4.38
N TYR A 29 -0.09 10.25 -4.94
CA TYR A 29 0.78 11.40 -5.05
C TYR A 29 0.33 12.41 -6.11
N THR A 30 -0.40 11.97 -7.14
CA THR A 30 -0.83 12.83 -8.25
C THR A 30 -2.22 13.42 -8.05
N LEU A 31 -3.19 12.62 -7.60
CA LEU A 31 -4.61 12.98 -7.47
C LEU A 31 -5.05 13.06 -5.99
N GLY A 32 -4.35 12.37 -5.11
CA GLY A 32 -4.60 12.40 -3.66
C GLY A 32 -5.03 11.06 -3.06
N PRO A 33 -5.13 10.99 -1.72
CA PRO A 33 -5.49 9.79 -0.97
C PRO A 33 -6.74 9.07 -1.45
N ALA A 34 -7.81 9.82 -1.78
CA ALA A 34 -9.08 9.26 -2.22
C ALA A 34 -8.94 8.47 -3.53
N ALA A 35 -8.11 8.94 -4.47
CA ALA A 35 -7.83 8.23 -5.71
C ALA A 35 -7.07 6.93 -5.45
N GLY A 36 -6.09 6.96 -4.54
CA GLY A 36 -5.38 5.77 -4.08
C GLY A 36 -6.31 4.70 -3.50
N VAL A 37 -7.20 5.11 -2.59
CA VAL A 37 -8.19 4.20 -1.97
C VAL A 37 -9.14 3.63 -3.02
N ALA A 38 -9.61 4.46 -3.97
CA ALA A 38 -10.47 3.98 -5.05
C ALA A 38 -9.78 2.91 -5.90
N ILE A 39 -8.51 3.10 -6.26
CA ILE A 39 -7.73 2.11 -7.02
C ILE A 39 -7.54 0.83 -6.20
N GLN A 40 -7.25 0.93 -4.90
CA GLN A 40 -7.17 -0.23 -4.01
C GLN A 40 -8.49 -1.03 -4.01
N GLY A 41 -9.62 -0.34 -3.93
CA GLY A 41 -10.95 -0.95 -3.95
C GLY A 41 -11.24 -1.65 -5.28
N ILE A 42 -10.98 -0.98 -6.42
CA ILE A 42 -11.15 -1.55 -7.76
C ILE A 42 -10.27 -2.79 -7.92
N LYS A 43 -8.99 -2.69 -7.56
CA LYS A 43 -8.02 -3.79 -7.64
C LYS A 43 -8.49 -5.01 -6.86
N VAL A 44 -8.85 -4.84 -5.59
CA VAL A 44 -9.30 -5.93 -4.73
C VAL A 44 -10.66 -6.48 -5.18
N GLY A 45 -11.57 -5.62 -5.62
CA GLY A 45 -12.87 -6.04 -6.16
C GLY A 45 -12.70 -6.94 -7.38
N LEU A 46 -11.87 -6.54 -8.35
CA LEU A 46 -11.59 -7.36 -9.52
C LEU A 46 -10.87 -8.66 -9.15
N PHE A 47 -9.97 -8.63 -8.16
CA PHE A 47 -9.29 -9.83 -7.66
C PHE A 47 -10.29 -10.85 -7.09
N ILE A 48 -11.23 -10.40 -6.25
CA ILE A 48 -12.26 -11.27 -5.68
C ILE A 48 -13.19 -11.81 -6.78
N LEU A 49 -13.65 -10.95 -7.70
CA LEU A 49 -14.52 -11.34 -8.81
C LEU A 49 -13.85 -12.32 -9.79
N SER A 50 -12.52 -12.31 -9.87
CA SER A 50 -11.79 -13.24 -10.74
C SER A 50 -11.88 -14.69 -10.27
N GLY A 51 -12.20 -14.94 -9.00
CA GLY A 51 -12.21 -16.28 -8.39
C GLY A 51 -10.82 -16.93 -8.28
N LYS A 52 -9.74 -16.22 -8.61
CA LYS A 52 -8.36 -16.76 -8.66
C LYS A 52 -7.54 -16.46 -7.41
N GLY A 53 -8.17 -15.96 -6.35
CA GLY A 53 -7.47 -15.53 -5.15
C GLY A 53 -7.00 -16.70 -4.29
N SER A 54 -5.69 -16.77 -4.04
CA SER A 54 -5.08 -17.84 -3.23
C SER A 54 -5.53 -17.82 -1.77
N THR A 55 -5.90 -16.64 -1.28
CA THR A 55 -6.29 -16.34 0.10
C THR A 55 -7.79 -16.03 0.25
N GLY A 56 -8.55 -16.14 -0.86
CA GLY A 56 -9.97 -15.84 -0.91
C GLY A 56 -10.31 -14.37 -0.56
N TRP A 57 -11.56 -14.14 -0.14
CA TRP A 57 -12.07 -12.81 0.19
C TRP A 57 -11.43 -12.21 1.44
N ILE A 58 -10.98 -13.03 2.39
CA ILE A 58 -10.32 -12.58 3.63
C ILE A 58 -8.96 -11.95 3.30
N GLY A 59 -8.16 -12.59 2.43
CA GLY A 59 -6.90 -12.00 1.99
C GLY A 59 -7.11 -10.74 1.14
N GLY A 60 -8.17 -10.71 0.33
CA GLY A 60 -8.60 -9.49 -0.35
C GLY A 60 -8.88 -8.34 0.62
N LEU A 61 -9.63 -8.60 1.70
CA LEU A 61 -9.91 -7.63 2.75
C LEU A 61 -8.64 -7.15 3.46
N ALA A 62 -7.73 -8.07 3.79
CA ALA A 62 -6.44 -7.74 4.39
C ALA A 62 -5.59 -6.85 3.45
N ASN A 63 -5.57 -7.17 2.16
CA ASN A 63 -4.85 -6.41 1.14
C ASN A 63 -5.44 -5.00 0.96
N PHE A 64 -6.77 -4.88 0.89
CA PHE A 64 -7.46 -3.59 0.82
C PHE A 64 -7.17 -2.73 2.05
N THR A 65 -7.21 -3.32 3.24
CA THR A 65 -6.94 -2.62 4.51
C THR A 65 -5.49 -2.12 4.55
N ALA A 66 -4.52 -2.97 4.18
CA ALA A 66 -3.12 -2.58 4.08
C ALA A 66 -2.92 -1.44 3.07
N GLY A 67 -3.38 -1.66 1.84
CA GLY A 67 -3.22 -0.71 0.74
C GLY A 67 -3.86 0.63 1.02
N SER A 68 -5.08 0.63 1.58
CA SER A 68 -5.80 1.86 1.96
C SER A 68 -5.09 2.61 3.09
N ALA A 69 -4.64 1.93 4.14
CA ALA A 69 -3.90 2.55 5.22
C ALA A 69 -2.60 3.21 4.72
N LEU A 70 -1.88 2.53 3.83
CA LEU A 70 -0.65 3.05 3.20
C LEU A 70 -0.91 4.33 2.40
N VAL A 71 -1.85 4.29 1.45
CA VAL A 71 -2.12 5.43 0.56
C VAL A 71 -2.72 6.62 1.32
N ILE A 72 -3.57 6.37 2.33
CA ILE A 72 -4.11 7.43 3.16
C ILE A 72 -2.99 8.12 3.93
N ALA A 73 -2.20 7.35 4.68
CA ALA A 73 -1.15 7.90 5.52
C ALA A 73 -0.08 8.60 4.68
N ALA A 74 0.41 7.97 3.60
CA ALA A 74 1.41 8.56 2.72
C ALA A 74 0.90 9.84 2.04
N GLY A 75 -0.31 9.82 1.48
CA GLY A 75 -0.87 10.96 0.77
C GLY A 75 -1.24 12.12 1.69
N VAL A 76 -1.72 11.85 2.91
CA VAL A 76 -2.00 12.90 3.91
C VAL A 76 -0.69 13.54 4.36
N SER A 77 0.32 12.74 4.74
CA SER A 77 1.63 13.27 5.13
C SER A 77 2.27 14.10 4.01
N HIS A 78 2.18 13.65 2.76
CA HIS A 78 2.68 14.40 1.62
C HIS A 78 1.99 15.76 1.45
N ARG A 79 0.66 15.80 1.52
CA ARG A 79 -0.11 17.05 1.44
C ARG A 79 0.22 18.02 2.58
N LEU A 80 0.49 17.50 3.78
CA LEU A 80 0.90 18.32 4.91
C LEU A 80 2.29 18.95 4.66
N PHE A 81 3.25 18.17 4.15
CA PHE A 81 4.57 18.69 3.77
C PHE A 81 4.48 19.74 2.66
N ASP A 82 3.68 19.50 1.63
CA ASP A 82 3.46 20.46 0.55
C ASP A 82 2.89 21.79 1.05
N ARG A 83 1.92 21.74 1.99
CA ARG A 83 1.34 22.93 2.63
C ARG A 83 2.34 23.67 3.51
N ALA A 84 3.29 22.94 4.12
CA ALA A 84 4.39 23.52 4.88
C ALA A 84 5.53 24.08 4.00
N GLY A 85 5.38 24.06 2.66
CA GLY A 85 6.41 24.53 1.72
C GLY A 85 7.54 23.53 1.46
N LEU A 86 7.43 22.30 1.98
CA LEU A 86 8.45 21.27 1.92
C LEU A 86 8.36 20.44 0.62
N LYS A 87 8.45 21.11 -0.53
CA LYS A 87 8.20 20.53 -1.87
C LYS A 87 9.44 19.85 -2.48
N HIS A 88 10.13 19.03 -1.71
CA HIS A 88 11.36 18.34 -2.14
C HIS A 88 11.17 16.81 -2.09
N TRP A 89 11.91 16.09 -2.95
CA TRP A 89 11.78 14.62 -3.09
C TRP A 89 11.96 13.89 -1.75
N ILE A 90 12.78 14.44 -0.86
CA ILE A 90 13.04 13.86 0.46
C ILE A 90 11.78 13.81 1.33
N TRP A 91 10.89 14.80 1.20
CA TRP A 91 9.62 14.86 1.93
C TRP A 91 8.59 13.91 1.33
N THR A 92 8.60 13.76 0.01
CA THR A 92 7.81 12.72 -0.66
C THR A 92 8.26 11.32 -0.23
N PHE A 93 9.57 11.07 -0.16
CA PHE A 93 10.10 9.82 0.40
C PHE A 93 9.75 9.62 1.87
N LEU A 94 9.90 10.66 2.70
CA LEU A 94 9.53 10.59 4.11
C LEU A 94 8.04 10.30 4.31
N SER A 95 7.16 10.87 3.48
CA SER A 95 5.74 10.57 3.52
C SER A 95 5.45 9.10 3.22
N ALA A 96 6.22 8.48 2.31
CA ALA A 96 6.10 7.06 2.00
C ALA A 96 6.54 6.17 3.16
N VAL A 97 7.63 6.54 3.84
CA VAL A 97 8.11 5.88 5.06
C VAL A 97 7.06 5.97 6.16
N ILE A 98 6.52 7.17 6.41
CA ILE A 98 5.44 7.39 7.39
C ILE A 98 4.22 6.53 7.03
N GLY A 99 3.82 6.52 5.76
CA GLY A 99 2.71 5.70 5.29
C GLY A 99 2.92 4.21 5.54
N THR A 100 4.13 3.70 5.31
CA THR A 100 4.47 2.30 5.55
C THR A 100 4.45 1.95 7.03
N VAL A 101 5.00 2.81 7.89
CA VAL A 101 4.99 2.62 9.35
C VAL A 101 3.57 2.66 9.90
N ILE A 102 2.77 3.64 9.49
CA ILE A 102 1.36 3.76 9.93
C ILE A 102 0.53 2.58 9.42
N MET A 103 0.72 2.15 8.17
CA MET A 103 0.08 0.93 7.65
C MET A 103 0.39 -0.28 8.53
N ALA A 104 1.67 -0.51 8.84
CA ALA A 104 2.09 -1.63 9.68
C ALA A 104 1.46 -1.55 11.08
N ALA A 105 1.48 -0.35 11.70
CA ALA A 105 0.88 -0.12 13.01
C ALA A 105 -0.63 -0.38 13.04
N ILE A 106 -1.37 0.02 12.00
CA ILE A 106 -2.81 -0.25 11.86
C ILE A 106 -3.07 -1.74 11.63
N LEU A 107 -2.20 -2.40 10.86
CA LEU A 107 -2.37 -3.81 10.52
C LEU A 107 -2.08 -4.78 11.67
N ILE A 108 -1.32 -4.38 12.69
CA ILE A 108 -1.13 -5.21 13.89
C ILE A 108 -2.49 -5.55 14.55
N PRO A 109 -3.27 -4.57 15.05
CA PRO A 109 -4.57 -4.86 15.65
C PRO A 109 -5.59 -5.34 14.61
N ALA A 110 -5.56 -4.85 13.37
CA ALA A 110 -6.50 -5.31 12.34
C ALA A 110 -6.32 -6.81 12.05
N ASN A 111 -5.08 -7.29 11.97
CA ASN A 111 -4.81 -8.70 11.75
C ASN A 111 -5.13 -9.54 12.98
N ALA A 112 -4.74 -9.10 14.18
CA ALA A 112 -4.94 -9.86 15.41
C ALA A 112 -6.43 -9.99 15.80
N LEU A 113 -7.23 -8.94 15.56
CA LEU A 113 -8.62 -8.87 16.01
C LEU A 113 -9.65 -9.25 14.94
N PHE A 114 -9.31 -9.16 13.65
CA PHE A 114 -10.26 -9.41 12.56
C PHE A 114 -9.75 -10.42 11.55
N ILE A 115 -8.62 -10.17 10.88
CA ILE A 115 -8.19 -11.02 9.75
C ILE A 115 -7.86 -12.44 10.18
N TYR A 116 -7.06 -12.62 11.24
CA TYR A 116 -6.69 -13.95 11.72
C TYR A 116 -7.84 -14.71 12.37
N PRO A 117 -8.71 -14.07 13.18
CA PRO A 117 -9.93 -14.73 13.65
C PRO A 117 -10.84 -15.25 12.53
N LEU A 118 -10.91 -14.55 11.38
CA LEU A 118 -11.65 -15.05 10.21
C LEU A 118 -11.02 -16.31 9.58
N TRP A 119 -9.73 -16.56 9.82
CA TRP A 119 -9.04 -17.82 9.49
C TRP A 119 -9.00 -18.82 10.65
N GLY A 120 -9.73 -18.57 11.75
CA GLY A 120 -9.80 -19.46 12.91
C GLY A 120 -8.64 -19.33 13.90
N MET A 121 -7.70 -18.41 13.67
CA MET A 121 -6.59 -18.14 14.60
C MET A 121 -6.98 -17.04 15.58
N GLN A 122 -7.04 -17.35 16.88
CA GLN A 122 -7.56 -16.46 17.92
C GLN A 122 -6.61 -16.33 19.13
N GLY A 123 -6.91 -15.39 20.02
CA GLY A 123 -6.16 -15.18 21.26
C GLY A 123 -4.69 -14.82 21.03
N THR A 124 -3.81 -15.30 21.90
CA THR A 124 -2.36 -15.03 21.84
C THR A 124 -1.75 -15.39 20.49
N ALA A 125 -2.24 -16.47 19.85
CA ALA A 125 -1.72 -16.91 18.55
C ALA A 125 -1.91 -15.81 17.49
N ALA A 126 -3.09 -15.19 17.42
CA ALA A 126 -3.36 -14.13 16.44
C ALA A 126 -2.45 -12.91 16.61
N TRP A 127 -2.22 -12.49 17.86
CA TRP A 127 -1.30 -11.39 18.17
C TRP A 127 0.14 -11.72 17.80
N VAL A 128 0.61 -12.92 18.14
CA VAL A 128 1.94 -13.39 17.77
C VAL A 128 2.09 -13.39 16.25
N GLY A 129 1.14 -13.98 15.51
CA GLY A 129 1.16 -13.97 14.05
C GLY A 129 1.17 -12.55 13.46
N ALA A 130 0.47 -11.61 14.10
CA ALA A 130 0.35 -10.25 13.55
C ALA A 130 1.70 -9.52 13.66
N LEU A 131 2.39 -9.72 14.77
CA LEU A 131 3.69 -9.13 15.04
C LEU A 131 4.84 -9.85 14.31
N THR A 132 4.82 -11.19 14.22
CA THR A 132 5.96 -11.95 13.70
C THR A 132 5.85 -12.31 12.22
N LEU A 133 4.64 -12.47 11.68
CA LEU A 133 4.42 -12.82 10.27
C LEU A 133 3.99 -11.59 9.46
N SER A 134 2.89 -10.96 9.85
CA SER A 134 2.30 -9.89 9.05
C SER A 134 3.10 -8.60 9.10
N THR A 135 3.60 -8.19 10.26
CA THR A 135 4.27 -6.89 10.41
C THR A 135 5.56 -6.80 9.59
N PRO A 136 6.48 -7.78 9.64
CA PRO A 136 7.69 -7.74 8.81
C PRO A 136 7.35 -7.73 7.32
N PHE A 137 6.37 -8.54 6.91
CA PHE A 137 5.92 -8.56 5.53
C PHE A 137 5.33 -7.21 5.09
N ASN A 138 4.46 -6.61 5.91
CA ASN A 138 3.83 -5.32 5.63
C ASN A 138 4.86 -4.20 5.49
N LEU A 139 5.85 -4.14 6.39
CA LEU A 139 6.96 -3.19 6.26
C LEU A 139 7.74 -3.41 4.96
N PHE A 140 8.07 -4.65 4.63
CA PHE A 140 8.75 -5.00 3.39
C PHE A 140 7.92 -4.60 2.15
N LYS A 141 6.66 -5.03 2.04
CA LYS A 141 5.83 -4.73 0.88
C LYS A 141 5.53 -3.24 0.75
N GLY A 142 5.33 -2.54 1.86
CA GLY A 142 5.11 -1.09 1.87
C GLY A 142 6.32 -0.34 1.33
N MET A 143 7.52 -0.66 1.83
CA MET A 143 8.77 -0.06 1.34
C MET A 143 9.05 -0.40 -0.13
N LEU A 144 8.82 -1.65 -0.55
CA LEU A 144 9.04 -2.06 -1.93
C LEU A 144 8.09 -1.33 -2.89
N SER A 145 6.78 -1.38 -2.62
CA SER A 145 5.77 -0.75 -3.46
C SER A 145 5.97 0.76 -3.51
N THR A 146 6.24 1.41 -2.38
CA THR A 146 6.48 2.86 -2.37
C THR A 146 7.76 3.24 -3.11
N SER A 147 8.87 2.51 -2.93
CA SER A 147 10.12 2.80 -3.62
C SER A 147 9.97 2.73 -5.14
N ILE A 148 9.29 1.69 -5.63
CA ILE A 148 8.99 1.54 -7.06
C ILE A 148 8.06 2.66 -7.53
N SER A 149 6.99 2.93 -6.77
CA SER A 149 6.01 3.98 -7.10
C SER A 149 6.65 5.36 -7.20
N LEU A 150 7.59 5.69 -6.30
CA LEU A 150 8.30 6.96 -6.32
C LEU A 150 9.21 7.07 -7.55
N ALA A 151 9.83 5.99 -8.00
CA ALA A 151 10.58 5.98 -9.25
C ALA A 151 9.69 6.29 -10.46
N PHE A 152 8.47 5.74 -10.51
CA PHE A 152 7.49 6.07 -11.54
C PHE A 152 6.96 7.50 -11.40
N TYR A 153 6.59 7.91 -10.19
CA TYR A 153 6.08 9.26 -9.90
C TYR A 153 7.06 10.33 -10.36
N ARG A 154 8.36 10.21 -10.06
CA ARG A 154 9.38 11.18 -10.51
C ARG A 154 9.46 11.35 -12.03
N ARG A 155 9.13 10.30 -12.78
CA ARG A 155 9.14 10.30 -14.24
C ARG A 155 7.84 10.86 -14.83
N LEU A 156 6.73 10.64 -14.14
CA LEU A 156 5.39 11.03 -14.60
C LEU A 156 4.95 12.41 -14.11
N GLU A 157 5.48 12.90 -12.98
CA GLU A 157 5.13 14.19 -12.38
C GLU A 157 5.17 15.37 -13.38
N PRO A 158 6.21 15.54 -14.22
CA PRO A 158 6.25 16.67 -15.16
C PRO A 158 5.12 16.64 -16.19
N PHE A 159 4.71 15.45 -16.62
CA PHE A 159 3.66 15.26 -17.62
C PHE A 159 2.26 15.36 -16.99
N LEU A 160 2.09 14.81 -15.79
CA LEU A 160 0.80 14.75 -15.10
C LEU A 160 0.40 16.09 -14.48
N LEU A 161 1.38 16.90 -14.04
CA LEU A 161 1.13 18.20 -13.42
C LEU A 161 1.34 19.38 -14.38
N GLY A 162 1.55 19.12 -15.67
CA GLY A 162 1.72 20.16 -16.69
C GLY A 162 3.03 20.96 -16.61
N ARG A 163 3.95 20.63 -15.69
CA ARG A 163 5.25 21.31 -15.52
C ARG A 163 6.27 21.01 -16.63
N ALA A 164 5.94 20.15 -17.59
CA ALA A 164 6.77 19.91 -18.77
C ALA A 164 6.87 21.14 -19.70
N ALA A 165 5.87 22.02 -19.69
CA ALA A 165 5.87 23.25 -20.51
C ALA A 165 6.86 24.31 -20.01
N ASP A 166 7.12 24.37 -18.70
CA ASP A 166 7.93 25.42 -18.06
C ASP A 166 9.45 25.22 -18.19
N ARG A 167 9.90 24.12 -18.82
CA ARG A 167 11.34 23.83 -19.01
C ARG A 167 11.85 24.16 -20.42
N VAL A 168 10.97 24.57 -21.32
CA VAL A 168 11.29 24.88 -22.73
C VAL A 168 11.04 26.36 -23.06
N ALA A 169 10.50 27.14 -22.11
CA ALA A 169 10.38 28.60 -22.17
C ALA A 169 11.49 29.26 -21.35
#